data_AF-A0A421D8M7-F1
#
_entry.id   AF-A0A421D8M7-F1
#
_cell.length_a   1.000
_cell.length_b   1.000
_cell.length_c   1.000
_cell.angle_alpha   90.00
_cell.angle_beta   90.00
_cell.angle_gamma   90.00
#
_symmetry.space_group_name_H-M   'P 1'
#
loop_
_entity.id
_entity.type
_entity.pdbx_description
1 polymer ?
#
loop_
_entity_poly.entity_id
_entity_poly.type
_entity_poly.pdbx_seq_one_letter_code
_entity_poly.pdbx_strand_id
1 'polypeptide(L)'
;MKIASRRATVFILTISTLIVVLIYYGSSWSASVGDRAILEMGIRMTEPAVPLWRADRTNIEGGDTARVKASIISLVRNEELEGMLSSMRQLEAAWNSKFNYPWTFFNDVPFTEEFKRRTQAETNARCRYELVPREHWEVPDWIDHETMQESIKKMKSKSVKHGSQISYHQMCRWFSGFFYKHPALADMQYYWRVEPNVKFTCDIDYDVFRYMADYNKTYGFTINIYDDPNTLPSLWPETLSFLQEHPEHLHPGNSLQWLTDSSQRPDVNRIANGYSTCHFWSNFEIGKLDFWRSKAYEEYFQHLDRAGGFFYERWGDAPVHSVALGLFEANSKIHW
;
A
#
# COMPACT_ATOMS: atom_id res chain seq x y z
N MET A 1 -22.46 -6.63 60.16
CA MET A 1 -22.89 -6.99 58.79
C MET A 1 -22.87 -5.83 57.77
N LYS A 2 -23.29 -4.59 58.08
CA LYS A 2 -23.34 -3.48 57.09
C LYS A 2 -21.99 -3.02 56.51
N ILE A 3 -20.89 -3.11 57.26
CA ILE A 3 -19.54 -2.65 56.82
C ILE A 3 -18.91 -3.62 55.80
N ALA A 4 -19.13 -4.93 55.96
CA ALA A 4 -18.64 -5.95 55.04
C ALA A 4 -19.32 -5.85 53.67
N SER A 5 -20.63 -5.55 53.65
CA SER A 5 -21.41 -5.30 52.42
C SER A 5 -20.86 -4.10 51.64
N ARG A 6 -20.58 -2.96 52.28
CA ARG A 6 -20.01 -1.78 51.59
C ARG A 6 -18.62 -2.05 51.00
N ARG A 7 -17.76 -2.78 51.70
CA ARG A 7 -16.44 -3.16 51.18
C ARG A 7 -16.52 -4.10 49.98
N ALA A 8 -17.45 -5.06 50.01
CA ALA A 8 -17.71 -5.93 48.87
C ALA A 8 -18.25 -5.16 47.66
N THR A 9 -19.17 -4.21 47.86
CA THR A 9 -19.71 -3.38 46.78
C THR A 9 -18.64 -2.48 46.15
N VAL A 10 -17.79 -1.83 46.95
CA VAL A 10 -16.68 -1.02 46.45
C VAL A 10 -15.69 -1.90 45.68
N PHE A 11 -15.34 -3.08 46.19
CA PHE A 11 -14.43 -3.99 45.51
C PHE A 11 -14.96 -4.47 44.14
N ILE A 12 -16.25 -4.81 44.06
CA ILE A 12 -16.91 -5.20 42.81
C ILE A 12 -16.94 -4.04 41.81
N LEU A 13 -17.24 -2.81 42.25
CA LEU A 13 -17.22 -1.61 41.41
C LEU A 13 -15.81 -1.30 40.88
N THR A 14 -14.78 -1.42 41.72
CA THR A 14 -13.40 -1.19 41.31
C THR A 14 -12.95 -2.23 40.28
N ILE A 15 -13.26 -3.52 40.48
CA ILE A 15 -12.95 -4.58 39.51
C ILE A 15 -13.72 -4.38 38.21
N SER A 16 -15.00 -4.04 38.29
CA SER A 16 -15.82 -3.81 37.08
C SER A 16 -15.29 -2.62 36.28
N THR A 17 -14.91 -1.54 36.96
CA THR A 17 -14.28 -0.37 36.31
C THR A 17 -12.93 -0.73 35.69
N LEU A 18 -12.10 -1.51 36.39
CA LEU A 18 -10.82 -1.99 35.87
C LEU A 18 -10.99 -2.91 34.65
N ILE A 19 -11.99 -3.79 34.67
CA ILE A 19 -12.32 -4.65 33.53
C ILE A 19 -12.81 -3.81 32.36
N VAL A 20 -13.68 -2.82 32.59
CA VAL A 20 -14.15 -1.90 31.53
C VAL A 20 -12.98 -1.10 30.96
N VAL A 21 -12.08 -0.59 31.80
CA VAL A 21 -10.85 0.10 31.36
C VAL A 21 -9.94 -0.84 30.58
N LEU A 22 -9.72 -2.08 31.05
CA LEU A 22 -8.89 -3.06 30.34
C LEU A 22 -9.52 -3.52 29.01
N ILE A 23 -10.83 -3.66 28.93
CA ILE A 23 -11.53 -3.98 27.67
C ILE A 23 -11.47 -2.79 26.70
N TYR A 24 -11.65 -1.57 27.21
CA TYR A 24 -11.72 -0.37 26.37
C TYR A 24 -10.33 0.11 25.92
N TYR A 25 -9.31 -0.01 26.77
CA TYR A 25 -7.95 0.43 26.48
C TYR A 25 -6.98 -0.71 26.12
N GLY A 26 -7.30 -1.97 26.44
CA GLY A 26 -6.40 -3.10 26.19
C GLY A 26 -6.12 -3.37 24.72
N SER A 27 -7.11 -3.17 23.84
CA SER A 27 -6.92 -3.25 22.38
C SER A 27 -6.11 -2.09 21.81
N SER A 28 -6.14 -0.92 22.45
CA SER A 28 -5.40 0.26 22.03
C SER A 28 -3.93 0.26 22.48
N TRP A 29 -3.58 -0.52 23.50
CA TRP A 29 -2.25 -0.49 24.11
C TRP A 29 -1.18 -1.19 23.25
N SER A 30 -1.55 -2.20 22.47
CA SER A 30 -0.67 -2.91 21.53
C SER A 30 -0.57 -2.25 20.15
N ALA A 31 -1.47 -1.32 19.82
CA ALA A 31 -1.46 -0.60 18.56
C ALA A 31 -0.36 0.47 18.55
N SER A 32 0.39 0.58 17.44
CA SER A 32 1.27 1.72 17.24
C SER A 32 0.44 3.01 17.18
N VAL A 33 1.01 4.19 17.43
CA VAL A 33 0.22 5.44 17.31
C VAL A 33 -0.23 5.67 15.87
N GLY A 34 0.55 5.23 14.88
CA GLY A 34 0.10 5.20 13.49
C GLY A 34 -1.22 4.43 13.36
N ASP A 35 -1.32 3.25 13.96
CA ASP A 35 -2.55 2.45 13.94
C ASP A 35 -3.69 3.11 14.73
N ARG A 36 -3.38 3.81 15.83
CA ARG A 36 -4.39 4.59 16.56
C ARG A 36 -4.94 5.73 15.71
N ALA A 37 -4.08 6.46 14.99
CA ALA A 37 -4.50 7.50 14.07
C ALA A 37 -5.38 6.93 12.94
N ILE A 38 -5.04 5.76 12.40
CA ILE A 38 -5.88 5.03 11.44
C ILE A 38 -7.25 4.66 12.05
N LEU A 39 -7.29 4.21 13.30
CA LEU A 39 -8.56 3.92 14.00
C LEU A 39 -9.38 5.18 14.27
N GLU A 40 -8.75 6.31 14.61
CA GLU A 40 -9.38 7.62 14.78
C GLU A 40 -9.97 8.14 13.45
N MET A 41 -9.35 7.79 12.32
CA MET A 41 -9.88 8.03 10.97
C MET A 41 -11.10 7.15 10.62
N GLY A 42 -11.49 6.22 11.50
CA GLY A 42 -12.63 5.32 11.31
C GLY A 42 -12.32 4.08 10.46
N ILE A 43 -11.05 3.82 10.17
CA ILE A 43 -10.60 2.67 9.38
C ILE A 43 -10.30 1.52 10.35
N ARG A 44 -10.99 0.38 10.19
CA ARG A 44 -10.94 -0.74 11.14
C ARG A 44 -10.47 -2.02 10.46
N MET A 45 -9.60 -2.76 11.15
CA MET A 45 -9.13 -4.10 10.78
C MET A 45 -10.19 -5.17 11.07
N THR A 46 -11.32 -5.12 10.37
CA THR A 46 -12.42 -6.07 10.55
C THR A 46 -13.03 -6.40 9.20
N GLU A 47 -13.50 -7.63 9.04
CA GLU A 47 -14.29 -8.01 7.86
C GLU A 47 -15.43 -7.00 7.64
N PRO A 48 -15.66 -6.54 6.40
CA PRO A 48 -16.69 -5.55 6.14
C PRO A 48 -18.07 -6.02 6.59
N ALA A 49 -18.71 -5.25 7.48
CA ALA A 49 -20.06 -5.53 7.99
C ALA A 49 -21.16 -5.13 6.99
N VAL A 50 -21.00 -5.52 5.73
CA VAL A 50 -21.88 -5.19 4.60
C VAL A 50 -22.14 -6.46 3.78
N PRO A 51 -23.16 -6.48 2.90
CA PRO A 51 -23.34 -7.60 1.98
C PRO A 51 -22.10 -7.88 1.12
N LEU A 52 -21.62 -9.13 1.13
CA LEU A 52 -20.43 -9.57 0.39
C LEU A 52 -20.77 -10.66 -0.63
N TRP A 53 -20.05 -10.66 -1.76
CA TRP A 53 -20.14 -11.68 -2.79
C TRP A 53 -19.29 -12.88 -2.42
N ARG A 54 -19.88 -13.86 -1.71
CA ARG A 54 -19.20 -15.07 -1.23
C ARG A 54 -19.16 -16.18 -2.28
N ALA A 55 -18.10 -16.99 -2.24
CA ALA A 55 -17.85 -18.08 -3.18
C ALA A 55 -18.87 -19.23 -3.13
N ASP A 56 -19.58 -19.40 -2.00
CA ASP A 56 -20.56 -20.47 -1.76
C ASP A 56 -21.97 -20.17 -2.34
N ARG A 57 -22.25 -18.91 -2.68
CA ARG A 57 -23.50 -18.52 -3.35
C ARG A 57 -23.43 -18.91 -4.82
N THR A 58 -23.80 -20.17 -5.08
CA THR A 58 -24.12 -20.70 -6.40
C THR A 58 -25.20 -19.83 -7.07
N ASN A 59 -24.75 -18.93 -7.95
CA ASN A 59 -25.45 -18.47 -9.16
C ASN A 59 -24.48 -17.61 -9.99
N ILE A 60 -23.49 -18.26 -10.61
CA ILE A 60 -22.91 -17.76 -11.87
C ILE A 60 -23.74 -18.36 -13.01
N GLU A 61 -25.04 -18.10 -13.03
CA GLU A 61 -25.78 -18.09 -14.29
C GLU A 61 -25.42 -16.77 -14.98
N GLY A 62 -24.31 -16.78 -15.72
CA GLY A 62 -23.75 -15.60 -16.37
C GLY A 62 -22.23 -15.63 -16.38
N GLY A 63 -21.67 -16.48 -17.25
CA GLY A 63 -20.23 -16.60 -17.47
C GLY A 63 -19.54 -15.27 -17.75
N ASP A 64 -18.31 -15.13 -17.27
CA ASP A 64 -17.36 -14.03 -17.50
C ASP A 64 -17.78 -12.59 -17.16
N THR A 65 -19.08 -12.26 -17.00
CA THR A 65 -19.58 -10.89 -16.83
C THR A 65 -19.70 -10.42 -15.38
N ALA A 66 -19.53 -11.31 -14.41
CA ALA A 66 -19.68 -10.98 -12.98
C ALA A 66 -18.40 -10.45 -12.32
N ARG A 67 -17.21 -10.60 -12.92
CA ARG A 67 -15.96 -10.06 -12.33
C ARG A 67 -15.82 -8.56 -12.58
N VAL A 68 -15.31 -7.84 -11.58
CA VAL A 68 -14.83 -6.47 -11.78
C VAL A 68 -13.63 -6.54 -12.74
N LYS A 69 -13.39 -5.50 -13.54
CA LYS A 69 -12.17 -5.46 -14.36
C LYS A 69 -10.97 -5.25 -13.43
N ALA A 70 -10.32 -6.34 -13.04
CA ALA A 70 -9.21 -6.28 -12.09
C ALA A 70 -8.14 -7.33 -12.42
N SER A 71 -6.93 -7.08 -11.95
CA SER A 71 -5.81 -8.02 -12.10
C SER A 71 -5.02 -8.10 -10.80
N ILE A 72 -4.56 -9.30 -10.47
CA ILE A 72 -3.43 -9.46 -9.55
C ILE A 72 -2.18 -9.05 -10.34
N ILE A 73 -1.30 -8.25 -9.76
CA ILE A 73 -0.09 -7.75 -10.42
C ILE A 73 1.16 -8.05 -9.60
N SER A 74 2.28 -8.24 -10.30
CA SER A 74 3.59 -8.37 -9.65
C SER A 74 4.68 -7.82 -10.55
N LEU A 75 5.54 -6.95 -10.02
CA LEU A 75 6.81 -6.60 -10.64
C LEU A 75 7.86 -7.56 -10.08
N VAL A 76 8.42 -8.42 -10.91
CA VAL A 76 9.21 -9.56 -10.43
C VAL A 76 10.27 -9.96 -11.45
N ARG A 77 11.47 -10.27 -10.96
CA ARG A 77 12.57 -10.73 -11.82
C ARG A 77 12.51 -12.23 -12.05
N ASN A 78 13.14 -12.69 -13.13
CA ASN A 78 13.21 -14.12 -13.45
C ASN A 78 13.84 -14.94 -12.31
N GLU A 79 14.83 -14.37 -11.61
CA GLU A 79 15.57 -15.01 -10.52
C GLU A 79 14.73 -15.18 -9.24
N GLU A 80 13.60 -14.48 -9.14
CA GLU A 80 12.69 -14.51 -7.98
C GLU A 80 11.54 -15.52 -8.15
N LEU A 81 11.59 -16.34 -9.21
CA LEU A 81 10.55 -17.30 -9.58
C LEU A 81 10.09 -18.16 -8.40
N GLU A 82 11.00 -18.77 -7.63
CA GLU A 82 10.61 -19.63 -6.50
C GLU A 82 9.81 -18.87 -5.43
N GLY A 83 10.23 -17.62 -5.14
CA GLY A 83 9.51 -16.77 -4.19
C GLY A 83 8.14 -16.34 -4.72
N MET A 84 8.04 -16.13 -6.04
CA MET A 84 6.77 -15.81 -6.69
C MET A 84 5.81 -17.01 -6.64
N LEU A 85 6.27 -18.21 -7.03
CA LEU A 85 5.45 -19.43 -6.97
C LEU A 85 4.94 -19.72 -5.55
N SER A 86 5.79 -19.51 -4.53
CA SER A 86 5.39 -19.62 -3.12
C SER A 86 4.24 -18.66 -2.75
N SER A 87 4.28 -17.42 -3.27
CA SER A 87 3.26 -16.41 -2.99
C SER A 87 1.97 -16.69 -3.77
N MET A 88 2.08 -17.12 -5.03
CA MET A 88 0.94 -17.54 -5.86
C MET A 88 0.18 -18.68 -5.18
N ARG A 89 0.86 -19.76 -4.77
CA ARG A 89 0.21 -20.90 -4.10
C ARG A 89 -0.58 -20.49 -2.87
N GLN A 90 -0.03 -19.57 -2.07
CA GLN A 90 -0.71 -19.09 -0.87
C GLN A 90 -1.93 -18.23 -1.21
N LEU A 91 -1.82 -17.31 -2.17
CA LEU A 91 -2.96 -16.48 -2.56
C LEU A 91 -4.05 -17.28 -3.28
N GLU A 92 -3.67 -18.23 -4.13
CA GLU A 92 -4.59 -19.12 -4.82
C GLU A 92 -5.36 -19.99 -3.82
N ALA A 93 -4.66 -20.58 -2.84
CA ALA A 93 -5.30 -21.35 -1.77
C ALA A 93 -6.24 -20.49 -0.91
N ALA A 94 -5.77 -19.32 -0.46
CA ALA A 94 -6.54 -18.45 0.43
C ALA A 94 -7.73 -17.79 -0.27
N TRP A 95 -7.63 -17.47 -1.56
CA TRP A 95 -8.60 -16.61 -2.24
C TRP A 95 -8.81 -16.94 -3.72
N ASN A 96 -7.78 -16.82 -4.57
CA ASN A 96 -8.00 -16.66 -6.01
C ASN A 96 -8.51 -17.93 -6.72
N SER A 97 -8.31 -19.13 -6.17
CA SER A 97 -8.88 -20.36 -6.72
C SER A 97 -10.42 -20.33 -6.79
N LYS A 98 -11.06 -19.52 -5.93
CA LYS A 98 -12.52 -19.31 -5.89
C LYS A 98 -13.01 -18.29 -6.92
N PHE A 99 -12.20 -17.30 -7.29
CA PHE A 99 -12.63 -16.14 -8.08
C PHE A 99 -12.00 -16.06 -9.48
N ASN A 100 -10.83 -16.67 -9.66
CA ASN A 100 -10.06 -16.77 -10.91
C ASN A 100 -9.81 -15.42 -11.58
N TYR A 101 -9.32 -14.42 -10.83
CA TYR A 101 -8.84 -13.17 -11.40
C TYR A 101 -7.47 -13.37 -12.09
N PRO A 102 -7.21 -12.68 -13.21
CA PRO A 102 -5.97 -12.84 -13.97
C PRO A 102 -4.74 -12.32 -13.21
N TRP A 103 -3.59 -12.91 -13.51
CA TRP A 103 -2.27 -12.44 -13.08
C TRP A 103 -1.60 -11.65 -14.20
N THR A 104 -0.99 -10.52 -13.87
CA THR A 104 -0.16 -9.74 -14.80
C THR A 104 1.20 -9.49 -14.18
N PHE A 105 2.22 -10.13 -14.76
CA PHE A 105 3.60 -9.99 -14.33
C PHE A 105 4.29 -8.91 -15.15
N PHE A 106 5.07 -8.07 -14.49
CA PHE A 106 5.88 -7.01 -15.08
C PHE A 106 7.35 -7.28 -14.78
N ASN A 107 8.23 -6.93 -15.71
CA ASN A 107 9.67 -6.98 -15.52
C ASN A 107 10.35 -5.96 -16.47
N ASP A 108 11.52 -5.45 -16.11
CA ASP A 108 12.32 -4.56 -16.95
C ASP A 108 13.12 -5.33 -18.02
N VAL A 109 13.19 -6.65 -17.90
CA VAL A 109 13.72 -7.56 -18.93
C VAL A 109 12.68 -8.62 -19.34
N PRO A 110 12.80 -9.24 -20.53
CA PRO A 110 11.87 -10.28 -20.94
C PRO A 110 11.83 -11.47 -19.98
N PHE A 111 10.62 -11.96 -19.68
CA PHE A 111 10.44 -13.20 -18.92
C PHE A 111 10.91 -14.43 -19.69
N THR A 112 11.57 -15.35 -19.00
CA THR A 112 11.97 -16.65 -19.57
C THR A 112 10.76 -17.55 -19.79
N GLU A 113 10.87 -18.50 -20.72
CA GLU A 113 9.82 -19.50 -20.93
C GLU A 113 9.60 -20.39 -19.70
N GLU A 114 10.64 -20.61 -18.88
CA GLU A 114 10.48 -21.28 -17.59
C GLU A 114 9.56 -20.48 -16.66
N PHE A 115 9.80 -19.18 -16.51
CA PHE A 115 9.00 -18.31 -15.67
C PHE A 115 7.53 -18.37 -16.08
N LYS A 116 7.25 -18.20 -17.38
CA LYS A 116 5.89 -18.25 -17.92
C LYS A 116 5.22 -19.59 -17.67
N ARG A 117 5.88 -20.70 -18.03
CA ARG A 117 5.34 -22.05 -17.86
C ARG A 117 5.04 -22.36 -16.39
N ARG A 118 5.94 -22.01 -15.48
CA ARG A 118 5.81 -22.36 -14.06
C ARG A 118 4.76 -21.51 -13.34
N THR A 119 4.71 -20.21 -13.60
CA THR A 119 3.67 -19.35 -13.02
C THR A 119 2.27 -19.70 -13.53
N GLN A 120 2.10 -19.97 -14.83
CA GLN A 120 0.80 -20.42 -15.37
C GLN A 120 0.34 -21.76 -14.79
N ALA A 121 1.26 -22.62 -14.34
CA ALA A 121 0.91 -23.90 -13.71
C ALA A 121 0.36 -23.77 -12.28
N GLU A 122 0.52 -22.62 -11.62
CA GLU A 122 0.02 -22.40 -10.25
C GLU A 122 -1.43 -21.89 -10.20
N THR A 123 -2.04 -21.56 -11.34
CA THR A 123 -3.38 -20.96 -11.39
C THR A 123 -4.18 -21.39 -12.62
N ASN A 124 -5.50 -21.50 -12.48
CA ASN A 124 -6.41 -21.69 -13.62
C ASN A 124 -6.74 -20.37 -14.32
N ALA A 125 -6.40 -19.23 -13.71
CA ALA A 125 -6.60 -17.92 -14.30
C ALA A 125 -5.58 -17.65 -15.41
N ARG A 126 -5.90 -16.68 -16.27
CA ARG A 126 -4.98 -16.22 -17.33
C ARG A 126 -3.79 -15.49 -16.70
N CYS A 127 -2.57 -15.89 -17.07
CA CYS A 127 -1.36 -15.11 -16.81
C CYS A 127 -0.98 -14.24 -18.03
N ARG A 128 -0.57 -13.00 -17.76
CA ARG A 128 0.02 -12.05 -18.72
C ARG A 128 1.45 -11.72 -18.32
N TYR A 129 2.32 -11.53 -19.29
CA TYR A 129 3.75 -11.33 -19.08
C TYR A 129 4.20 -10.12 -19.88
N GLU A 130 4.41 -9.02 -19.17
CA GLU A 130 4.55 -7.69 -19.74
C GLU A 130 5.96 -7.15 -19.50
N LEU A 131 6.53 -6.56 -20.54
CA LEU A 131 7.82 -5.87 -20.46
C LEU A 131 7.57 -4.40 -20.15
N VAL A 132 8.20 -3.88 -19.11
CA VAL A 132 8.13 -2.46 -18.78
C VAL A 132 8.81 -1.66 -19.92
N PRO A 133 8.12 -0.69 -20.53
CA PRO A 133 8.74 0.19 -21.52
C PRO A 133 9.95 0.92 -20.94
N ARG A 134 11.03 1.08 -21.72
CA ARG A 134 12.28 1.66 -21.23
C ARG A 134 12.08 3.07 -20.68
N GLU A 135 11.26 3.88 -21.36
CA GLU A 135 10.88 5.24 -20.96
C GLU A 135 10.18 5.33 -19.59
N HIS A 136 9.57 4.23 -19.13
CA HIS A 136 8.92 4.14 -17.82
C HIS A 136 9.87 3.63 -16.73
N TRP A 137 11.03 3.06 -17.09
CA TRP A 137 11.97 2.44 -16.15
C TRP A 137 13.27 3.21 -16.00
N GLU A 138 13.79 3.78 -17.08
CA GLU A 138 15.10 4.42 -17.11
C GLU A 138 15.17 5.69 -16.24
N VAL A 139 16.38 6.02 -15.82
CA VAL A 139 16.67 7.29 -15.15
C VAL A 139 16.41 8.40 -16.16
N PRO A 140 15.53 9.36 -15.88
CA PRO A 140 15.17 10.39 -16.85
C PRO A 140 16.31 11.41 -17.05
N ASP A 141 16.35 12.04 -18.22
CA ASP A 141 17.48 12.89 -18.66
C ASP A 141 17.71 14.15 -17.81
N TRP A 142 16.70 14.60 -17.04
CA TRP A 142 16.85 15.75 -16.13
C TRP A 142 17.51 15.37 -14.79
N ILE A 143 17.78 14.09 -14.55
CA ILE A 143 18.53 13.66 -13.38
C ILE A 143 20.02 13.84 -13.67
N ASP A 144 20.63 14.77 -12.95
CA ASP A 144 22.06 15.03 -13.02
C ASP A 144 22.83 13.82 -12.46
N HIS A 145 23.63 13.21 -13.33
CA HIS A 145 24.34 11.99 -13.01
C HIS A 145 25.39 12.21 -11.90
N GLU A 146 26.08 13.36 -11.87
CA GLU A 146 27.09 13.64 -10.84
C GLU A 146 26.44 13.78 -9.47
N THR A 147 25.37 14.57 -9.36
CA THR A 147 24.55 14.74 -8.16
C THR A 147 24.00 13.40 -7.67
N MET A 148 23.47 12.57 -8.56
CA MET A 148 22.99 11.22 -8.21
C MET A 148 24.12 10.36 -7.61
N GLN A 149 25.32 10.36 -8.21
CA GLN A 149 26.45 9.59 -7.69
C GLN A 149 26.92 10.09 -6.31
N GLU A 150 26.90 11.39 -6.06
CA GLU A 150 27.20 11.97 -4.76
C GLU A 150 26.16 11.59 -3.70
N SER A 151 24.87 11.67 -4.06
CA SER A 151 23.76 11.23 -3.23
C SER A 151 23.87 9.75 -2.85
N ILE A 152 24.20 8.87 -3.80
CA ILE A 152 24.45 7.45 -3.54
C ILE A 152 25.58 7.25 -2.52
N LYS A 153 26.70 7.99 -2.66
CA LYS A 153 27.80 7.92 -1.69
C LYS A 153 27.36 8.36 -0.30
N LYS A 154 26.58 9.45 -0.21
CA LYS A 154 26.02 9.97 1.04
C LYS A 154 25.06 8.98 1.70
N MET A 155 24.14 8.39 0.94
CA MET A 155 23.23 7.34 1.42
C MET A 155 23.98 6.12 1.92
N LYS A 156 25.03 5.69 1.20
CA LYS A 156 25.90 4.59 1.63
C LYS A 156 26.62 4.90 2.94
N SER A 157 27.12 6.11 3.14
CA SER A 157 27.76 6.51 4.41
C SER A 157 26.81 6.54 5.61
N LYS A 158 25.50 6.69 5.34
CA LYS A 158 24.43 6.65 6.33
C LYS A 158 23.80 5.26 6.48
N SER A 159 24.33 4.25 5.79
CA SER A 159 23.78 2.89 5.77
C SER A 159 22.32 2.81 5.35
N VAL A 160 21.87 3.72 4.45
CA VAL A 160 20.51 3.72 3.92
C VAL A 160 20.31 2.46 3.08
N LYS A 161 19.33 1.64 3.46
CA LYS A 161 19.04 0.36 2.81
C LYS A 161 18.66 0.61 1.34
N HIS A 162 19.29 -0.14 0.43
CA HIS A 162 19.13 -0.02 -1.03
C HIS A 162 19.51 1.34 -1.65
N GLY A 163 20.01 2.32 -0.89
CA GLY A 163 20.33 3.66 -1.39
C GLY A 163 21.51 3.73 -2.39
N SER A 164 22.12 2.59 -2.73
CA SER A 164 23.14 2.49 -3.79
C SER A 164 22.72 1.58 -4.94
N GLN A 165 21.48 1.11 -4.98
CA GLN A 165 20.98 0.16 -5.98
C GLN A 165 20.04 0.88 -6.94
N ILE A 166 20.56 1.37 -8.07
CA ILE A 166 19.77 2.16 -9.05
C ILE A 166 18.47 1.44 -9.45
N SER A 167 18.52 0.13 -9.69
CA SER A 167 17.32 -0.67 -10.01
C SER A 167 16.23 -0.61 -8.94
N TYR A 168 16.61 -0.40 -7.67
CA TYR A 168 15.65 -0.21 -6.58
C TYR A 168 15.01 1.18 -6.63
N HIS A 169 15.77 2.23 -6.96
CA HIS A 169 15.23 3.57 -7.19
C HIS A 169 14.26 3.58 -8.40
N GLN A 170 14.62 2.89 -9.48
CA GLN A 170 13.76 2.70 -10.65
C GLN A 170 12.47 1.96 -10.30
N MET A 171 12.55 0.90 -9.49
CA MET A 171 11.38 0.18 -8.99
C MET A 171 10.45 1.10 -8.19
N CYS A 172 10.99 1.87 -7.22
CA CYS A 172 10.18 2.78 -6.42
C CYS A 172 9.50 3.85 -7.29
N ARG A 173 10.24 4.43 -8.26
CA ARG A 173 9.68 5.39 -9.22
C ARG A 173 8.59 4.75 -10.10
N TRP A 174 8.81 3.53 -10.58
CA TRP A 174 7.86 2.83 -11.46
C TRP A 174 6.54 2.54 -10.76
N PHE A 175 6.59 2.03 -9.53
CA PHE A 175 5.37 1.86 -8.72
C PHE A 175 4.73 3.21 -8.36
N SER A 176 5.51 4.27 -8.13
CA SER A 176 4.97 5.60 -7.82
C SER A 176 4.29 6.31 -9.00
N GLY A 177 4.54 5.91 -10.25
CA GLY A 177 4.21 6.79 -11.37
C GLY A 177 3.89 6.16 -12.72
N PHE A 178 4.15 4.86 -12.88
CA PHE A 178 4.14 4.26 -14.22
C PHE A 178 3.38 2.94 -14.32
N PHE A 179 3.28 2.13 -13.27
CA PHE A 179 2.62 0.82 -13.37
C PHE A 179 1.18 0.95 -13.91
N TYR A 180 0.41 1.92 -13.41
CA TYR A 180 -0.97 2.17 -13.81
C TYR A 180 -1.12 2.80 -15.21
N LYS A 181 -0.01 3.24 -15.82
CA LYS A 181 0.10 3.74 -17.21
C LYS A 181 0.42 2.62 -18.20
N HIS A 182 0.80 1.44 -17.72
CA HIS A 182 1.16 0.33 -18.61
C HIS A 182 -0.06 -0.10 -19.45
N PRO A 183 0.08 -0.31 -20.78
CA PRO A 183 -1.04 -0.67 -21.66
C PRO A 183 -1.84 -1.89 -21.21
N ALA A 184 -1.16 -2.89 -20.63
CA ALA A 184 -1.77 -4.09 -20.05
C ALA A 184 -2.79 -3.84 -18.92
N LEU A 185 -2.77 -2.65 -18.29
CA LEU A 185 -3.71 -2.25 -17.25
C LEU A 185 -4.72 -1.19 -17.74
N ALA A 186 -4.68 -0.77 -19.00
CA ALA A 186 -5.50 0.33 -19.51
C ALA A 186 -7.01 0.08 -19.36
N ASP A 187 -7.45 -1.17 -19.46
CA ASP A 187 -8.85 -1.58 -19.31
C ASP A 187 -9.21 -2.07 -17.91
N MET A 188 -8.25 -2.10 -16.98
CA MET A 188 -8.44 -2.52 -15.60
C MET A 188 -8.90 -1.34 -14.73
N GLN A 189 -9.80 -1.62 -13.80
CA GLN A 189 -10.29 -0.70 -12.78
C GLN A 189 -9.55 -0.87 -11.45
N TYR A 190 -9.25 -2.11 -11.06
CA TYR A 190 -8.57 -2.42 -9.81
C TYR A 190 -7.34 -3.29 -10.03
N TYR A 191 -6.41 -3.25 -9.08
CA TYR A 191 -5.28 -4.16 -9.01
C TYR A 191 -5.09 -4.67 -7.59
N TRP A 192 -4.48 -5.85 -7.46
CA TRP A 192 -3.93 -6.34 -6.22
C TRP A 192 -2.44 -6.62 -6.43
N ARG A 193 -1.56 -5.81 -5.82
CA ARG A 193 -0.11 -6.04 -5.87
C ARG A 193 0.28 -7.18 -4.94
N VAL A 194 1.09 -8.08 -5.49
CA VAL A 194 1.68 -9.21 -4.77
C VAL A 194 3.17 -9.28 -5.06
N GLU A 195 3.98 -9.24 -4.01
CA GLU A 195 5.44 -9.43 -4.09
C GLU A 195 5.84 -10.91 -3.93
N PRO A 196 7.04 -11.31 -4.39
CA PRO A 196 7.62 -12.61 -4.06
C PRO A 196 7.84 -12.81 -2.55
N ASN A 197 7.81 -14.05 -2.09
CA ASN A 197 8.06 -14.47 -0.70
C ASN A 197 7.10 -13.90 0.37
N VAL A 198 5.87 -13.55 0.02
CA VAL A 198 4.83 -13.15 1.00
C VAL A 198 4.00 -14.35 1.47
N LYS A 199 3.21 -14.16 2.53
CA LYS A 199 2.34 -15.20 3.08
C LYS A 199 0.90 -14.73 3.24
N PHE A 200 -0.04 -15.60 2.89
CA PHE A 200 -1.48 -15.41 3.10
C PHE A 200 -1.95 -16.52 4.04
N THR A 201 -2.36 -16.15 5.26
CA THR A 201 -2.62 -17.12 6.36
C THR A 201 -4.08 -17.33 6.68
N CYS A 202 -4.98 -16.57 6.06
CA CYS A 202 -6.41 -16.61 6.32
C CYS A 202 -7.15 -16.85 5.01
N ASP A 203 -8.16 -17.72 5.04
CA ASP A 203 -9.07 -17.89 3.92
C ASP A 203 -9.95 -16.64 3.78
N ILE A 204 -10.08 -16.15 2.55
CA ILE A 204 -10.95 -15.03 2.19
C ILE A 204 -12.05 -15.57 1.27
N ASP A 205 -13.28 -15.62 1.74
CA ASP A 205 -14.38 -16.31 1.08
C ASP A 205 -15.28 -15.38 0.24
N TYR A 206 -14.93 -14.11 0.08
CA TYR A 206 -15.64 -13.13 -0.73
C TYR A 206 -14.76 -12.47 -1.80
N ASP A 207 -15.39 -11.96 -2.86
CA ASP A 207 -14.69 -11.24 -3.94
C ASP A 207 -14.27 -9.84 -3.45
N VAL A 208 -12.97 -9.68 -3.16
CA VAL A 208 -12.42 -8.42 -2.63
C VAL A 208 -12.51 -7.29 -3.65
N PHE A 209 -12.37 -7.56 -4.96
CA PHE A 209 -12.48 -6.52 -5.98
C PHE A 209 -13.92 -6.04 -6.13
N ARG A 210 -14.89 -6.95 -6.04
CA ARG A 210 -16.32 -6.58 -5.97
C ARG A 210 -16.62 -5.76 -4.73
N TYR A 211 -16.10 -6.13 -3.57
CA TYR A 211 -16.23 -5.30 -2.37
C TYR A 211 -15.69 -3.88 -2.60
N MET A 212 -14.48 -3.76 -3.17
CA MET A 212 -13.91 -2.45 -3.45
C MET A 212 -14.78 -1.63 -4.41
N ALA A 213 -15.34 -2.27 -5.45
CA ALA A 213 -16.20 -1.61 -6.43
C ALA A 213 -17.57 -1.21 -5.86
N ASP A 214 -18.29 -2.17 -5.25
CA ASP A 214 -19.67 -1.99 -4.77
C ASP A 214 -19.75 -0.94 -3.64
N TYR A 215 -18.70 -0.83 -2.84
CA TYR A 215 -18.62 0.13 -1.72
C TYR A 215 -17.69 1.32 -2.00
N ASN A 216 -17.36 1.54 -3.28
CA ASN A 216 -16.57 2.68 -3.78
C ASN A 216 -15.30 2.94 -2.95
N LYS A 217 -14.55 1.88 -2.69
CA LYS A 217 -13.25 1.95 -2.05
C LYS A 217 -12.17 2.25 -3.09
N THR A 218 -11.19 3.02 -2.65
CA THR A 218 -10.05 3.45 -3.44
C THR A 218 -8.82 2.61 -3.13
N TYR A 219 -8.56 2.29 -1.86
CA TYR A 219 -7.33 1.61 -1.46
C TYR A 219 -7.55 0.68 -0.26
N GLY A 220 -6.86 -0.46 -0.26
CA GLY A 220 -6.85 -1.46 0.79
C GLY A 220 -5.42 -1.81 1.18
N PHE A 221 -5.14 -1.86 2.49
CA PHE A 221 -3.82 -2.21 3.05
C PHE A 221 -3.96 -3.23 4.17
N THR A 222 -2.85 -3.86 4.58
CA THR A 222 -2.84 -4.80 5.72
C THR A 222 -1.92 -4.36 6.86
N ILE A 223 -0.83 -3.67 6.53
CA ILE A 223 0.20 -3.24 7.48
C ILE A 223 0.46 -1.73 7.31
N ASN A 224 0.53 -1.03 8.43
CA ASN A 224 0.92 0.38 8.52
C ASN A 224 2.17 0.51 9.39
N ILE A 225 3.22 1.14 8.88
CA ILE A 225 4.53 1.21 9.55
C ILE A 225 5.20 2.57 9.32
N TYR A 226 6.19 2.88 10.14
CA TYR A 226 7.10 3.99 9.93
C TYR A 226 8.23 3.64 8.95
N ASP A 227 8.66 4.59 8.14
CA ASP A 227 9.86 4.48 7.29
C ASP A 227 11.14 4.99 8.00
N ASP A 228 12.31 4.69 7.42
CA ASP A 228 13.58 5.34 7.76
C ASP A 228 13.56 6.79 7.22
N PRO A 229 13.56 7.81 8.11
CA PRO A 229 13.47 9.20 7.68
C PRO A 229 14.69 9.67 6.86
N ASN A 230 15.80 8.92 6.86
CA ASN A 230 16.96 9.23 6.01
C ASN A 230 16.73 8.92 4.52
N THR A 231 15.68 8.16 4.19
CA THR A 231 15.34 7.82 2.80
C THR A 231 14.58 8.94 2.09
N LEU A 232 13.94 9.83 2.85
CA LEU A 232 12.95 10.78 2.34
C LEU A 232 12.94 12.18 3.02
N PRO A 233 14.09 12.76 3.42
CA PRO A 233 14.08 14.02 4.16
C PRO A 233 13.43 15.19 3.39
N SER A 234 13.46 15.21 2.06
CA SER A 234 12.80 16.27 1.27
C SER A 234 11.41 15.93 0.73
N LEU A 235 10.92 14.69 0.90
CA LEU A 235 9.60 14.29 0.38
C LEU A 235 8.48 15.19 0.89
N TRP A 236 8.44 15.45 2.21
CA TRP A 236 7.40 16.29 2.81
C TRP A 236 7.55 17.78 2.46
N PRO A 237 8.75 18.39 2.51
CA PRO A 237 8.95 19.72 1.96
C PRO A 237 8.45 19.91 0.52
N GLU A 238 8.77 18.97 -0.40
CA GLU A 238 8.28 19.02 -1.79
C GLU A 238 6.75 18.83 -1.84
N THR A 239 6.20 17.95 -1.01
CA THR A 239 4.73 17.80 -0.87
C THR A 239 4.06 19.10 -0.44
N LEU A 240 4.63 19.81 0.54
CA LEU A 240 4.11 21.10 0.99
C LEU A 240 4.23 22.17 -0.10
N SER A 241 5.32 22.18 -0.86
CA SER A 241 5.51 23.05 -2.03
C SER A 241 4.41 22.82 -3.07
N PHE A 242 4.15 21.55 -3.41
CA PHE A 242 3.05 21.16 -4.30
C PHE A 242 1.69 21.65 -3.79
N LEU A 243 1.37 21.46 -2.51
CA LEU A 243 0.09 21.90 -1.91
C LEU A 243 -0.07 23.43 -1.87
N GLN A 244 1.03 24.19 -1.82
CA GLN A 244 0.97 25.65 -1.92
C GLN A 244 0.57 26.10 -3.32
N GLU A 245 1.04 25.40 -4.35
CA GLU A 245 0.71 25.65 -5.75
C GLU A 245 -0.67 25.09 -6.15
N HIS A 246 -1.07 23.98 -5.52
CA HIS A 246 -2.31 23.25 -5.82
C HIS A 246 -3.17 22.96 -4.59
N PRO A 247 -3.62 23.99 -3.84
CA PRO A 247 -4.43 23.81 -2.64
C PRO A 247 -5.79 23.14 -2.93
N GLU A 248 -6.28 23.20 -4.18
CA GLU A 248 -7.55 22.59 -4.61
C GLU A 248 -7.55 21.06 -4.54
N HIS A 249 -6.39 20.42 -4.54
CA HIS A 249 -6.30 18.95 -4.50
C HIS A 249 -6.46 18.38 -3.09
N LEU A 250 -6.32 19.21 -2.05
CA LEU A 250 -6.43 18.76 -0.67
C LEU A 250 -7.88 18.37 -0.35
N HIS A 251 -8.11 17.08 -0.11
CA HIS A 251 -9.43 16.56 0.16
C HIS A 251 -9.88 16.94 1.58
N PRO A 252 -11.14 17.35 1.84
CA PRO A 252 -11.59 17.75 3.18
C PRO A 252 -11.60 16.60 4.21
N GLY A 253 -11.73 15.36 3.74
CA GLY A 253 -11.67 14.14 4.55
C GLY A 253 -10.29 13.46 4.55
N ASN A 254 -9.21 14.24 4.43
CA ASN A 254 -7.83 13.76 4.35
C ASN A 254 -7.32 13.15 5.68
N SER A 255 -6.12 12.59 5.64
CA SER A 255 -5.39 11.97 6.74
C SER A 255 -4.24 12.83 7.28
N LEU A 256 -4.31 14.16 7.21
CA LEU A 256 -3.19 15.05 7.60
C LEU A 256 -2.67 14.76 9.01
N GLN A 257 -3.55 14.50 9.98
CA GLN A 257 -3.14 14.18 11.36
C GLN A 257 -2.23 12.93 11.42
N TRP A 258 -2.52 11.91 10.62
CA TRP A 258 -1.68 10.70 10.52
C TRP A 258 -0.36 10.99 9.80
N LEU A 259 -0.40 11.79 8.73
CA LEU A 259 0.80 12.20 7.98
C LEU A 259 1.73 13.08 8.81
N THR A 260 1.22 13.91 9.72
CA THR A 260 2.06 14.84 10.51
C THR A 260 2.21 14.44 11.97
N ASP A 261 1.76 13.25 12.36
CA ASP A 261 1.90 12.82 13.76
C ASP A 261 3.38 12.80 14.18
N SER A 262 3.62 13.34 15.36
CA SER A 262 4.93 13.38 15.99
C SER A 262 4.90 12.86 17.43
N SER A 263 3.75 12.36 17.90
CA SER A 263 3.55 12.08 19.32
C SER A 263 4.36 10.87 19.81
N GLN A 264 4.55 9.85 18.97
CA GLN A 264 5.36 8.67 19.31
C GLN A 264 6.83 8.81 18.93
N ARG A 265 7.13 9.34 17.73
CA ARG A 265 8.49 9.40 17.16
C ARG A 265 8.83 10.82 16.69
N PRO A 266 8.90 11.80 17.61
CA PRO A 266 9.11 13.21 17.27
C PRO A 266 10.44 13.46 16.54
N ASP A 267 11.47 12.68 16.85
CA ASP A 267 12.77 12.69 16.21
C ASP A 267 12.72 12.17 14.77
N VAL A 268 11.93 11.15 14.48
CA VAL A 268 11.67 10.69 13.10
C VAL A 268 10.95 11.78 12.31
N ASN A 269 9.88 12.34 12.89
CA ASN A 269 9.12 13.44 12.27
C ASN A 269 10.03 14.65 11.96
N ARG A 270 10.89 15.03 12.90
CA ARG A 270 11.84 16.12 12.73
C ARG A 270 12.87 15.85 11.63
N ILE A 271 13.40 14.64 11.51
CA ILE A 271 14.37 14.29 10.43
C ILE A 271 13.68 14.31 9.07
N ALA A 272 12.43 13.87 8.99
CA ALA A 272 11.59 13.93 7.80
C ALA A 272 10.86 15.28 7.63
N ASN A 273 11.33 16.33 8.33
CA ASN A 273 10.88 17.71 8.20
C ASN A 273 9.36 17.93 8.35
N GLY A 274 8.71 17.21 9.27
CA GLY A 274 7.29 17.37 9.59
C GLY A 274 6.42 16.17 9.23
N TYR A 275 6.94 15.21 8.47
CA TYR A 275 6.23 13.98 8.11
C TYR A 275 6.49 12.86 9.12
N SER A 276 5.42 12.19 9.55
CA SER A 276 5.47 11.09 10.51
C SER A 276 6.28 9.90 10.03
N THR A 277 6.45 9.75 8.71
CA THR A 277 6.97 8.57 7.99
C THR A 277 6.06 7.34 8.03
N CYS A 278 4.88 7.46 8.63
CA CYS A 278 3.85 6.42 8.57
C CYS A 278 3.40 6.22 7.14
N HIS A 279 3.33 4.96 6.71
CA HIS A 279 2.87 4.59 5.38
C HIS A 279 2.17 3.23 5.39
N PHE A 280 1.23 3.06 4.47
CA PHE A 280 0.71 1.76 4.09
C PHE A 280 1.82 0.96 3.42
N TRP A 281 2.09 -0.24 3.91
CA TRP A 281 3.22 -1.04 3.43
C TRP A 281 2.88 -1.70 2.09
N SER A 282 3.22 -1.01 1.01
CA SER A 282 2.74 -1.24 -0.37
C SER A 282 3.14 -2.56 -1.01
N ASN A 283 3.94 -3.43 -0.38
CA ASN A 283 4.12 -4.80 -0.89
C ASN A 283 2.80 -5.59 -0.95
N PHE A 284 1.83 -5.18 -0.15
CA PHE A 284 0.41 -5.49 -0.29
C PHE A 284 -0.33 -4.19 -0.58
N GLU A 285 -1.10 -4.16 -1.67
CA GLU A 285 -2.05 -3.09 -1.93
C GLU A 285 -3.16 -3.60 -2.85
N ILE A 286 -4.42 -3.27 -2.51
CA ILE A 286 -5.56 -3.41 -3.40
C ILE A 286 -6.04 -2.01 -3.74
N GLY A 287 -5.86 -1.57 -4.97
CA GLY A 287 -6.09 -0.17 -5.33
C GLY A 287 -6.96 0.02 -6.55
N LYS A 288 -7.68 1.15 -6.60
CA LYS A 288 -8.41 1.63 -7.76
C LYS A 288 -7.46 2.41 -8.67
N LEU A 289 -7.25 1.93 -9.89
CA LEU A 289 -6.30 2.52 -10.84
C LEU A 289 -6.66 3.96 -11.21
N ASP A 290 -7.94 4.32 -11.19
CA ASP A 290 -8.40 5.68 -11.49
C ASP A 290 -7.91 6.73 -10.49
N PHE A 291 -7.59 6.34 -9.25
CA PHE A 291 -7.00 7.28 -8.29
C PHE A 291 -5.59 7.70 -8.74
N TRP A 292 -4.78 6.73 -9.16
CA TRP A 292 -3.44 6.99 -9.68
C TRP A 292 -3.48 7.74 -11.02
N ARG A 293 -4.52 7.53 -11.82
CA ARG A 293 -4.75 8.27 -13.07
C ARG A 293 -5.42 9.63 -12.87
N SER A 294 -5.78 9.98 -11.63
CA SER A 294 -6.47 11.23 -11.34
C SER A 294 -5.53 12.42 -11.56
N LYS A 295 -6.12 13.57 -11.88
CA LYS A 295 -5.37 14.81 -12.08
C LYS A 295 -4.48 15.15 -10.87
N ALA A 296 -5.03 15.04 -9.66
CA ALA A 296 -4.31 15.34 -8.42
C ALA A 296 -3.06 14.47 -8.25
N TYR A 297 -3.20 13.15 -8.43
CA TYR A 297 -2.06 12.24 -8.31
C TYR A 297 -1.04 12.41 -9.44
N GLU A 298 -1.49 12.57 -10.68
CA GLU A 298 -0.58 12.80 -11.81
C GLU A 298 0.25 14.07 -11.63
N GLU A 299 -0.37 15.18 -11.27
CA GLU A 299 0.34 16.44 -11.05
C GLU A 299 1.31 16.32 -9.86
N TYR A 300 0.92 15.63 -8.79
CA TYR A 300 1.78 15.37 -7.65
C TYR A 300 2.98 14.47 -8.00
N PHE A 301 2.75 13.34 -8.67
CA PHE A 301 3.82 12.46 -9.11
C PHE A 301 4.79 13.20 -10.04
N GLN A 302 4.28 13.97 -11.00
CA GLN A 302 5.12 14.74 -11.91
C GLN A 302 5.94 15.82 -11.18
N HIS A 303 5.39 16.45 -10.14
CA HIS A 303 6.11 17.37 -9.27
C HIS A 303 7.28 16.64 -8.58
N LEU A 304 7.02 15.49 -7.95
CA LEU A 304 8.04 14.67 -7.29
C LEU A 304 9.11 14.13 -8.28
N ASP A 305 8.70 13.70 -9.46
CA ASP A 305 9.61 13.14 -10.48
C ASP A 305 10.59 14.21 -10.99
N ARG A 306 10.13 15.46 -11.11
CA ARG A 306 10.98 16.62 -11.44
C ARG A 306 11.88 17.04 -10.27
N ALA A 307 11.41 16.92 -9.03
CA ALA A 307 12.24 17.17 -7.85
C ALA A 307 13.41 16.17 -7.73
N GLY A 308 13.29 14.99 -8.33
CA GLY A 308 14.38 14.03 -8.48
C GLY A 308 14.72 13.22 -7.22
N GLY A 309 13.93 13.36 -6.15
CA GLY A 309 14.16 12.65 -4.89
C GLY A 309 14.05 11.13 -4.97
N PHE A 310 13.47 10.58 -6.05
CA PHE A 310 13.59 9.15 -6.35
C PHE A 310 15.04 8.69 -6.56
N PHE A 311 15.93 9.56 -7.03
CA PHE A 311 17.34 9.24 -7.35
C PHE A 311 18.35 10.00 -6.49
N TYR A 312 18.05 11.24 -6.10
CA TYR A 312 18.90 12.02 -5.18
C TYR A 312 18.70 11.64 -3.71
N GLU A 313 17.55 11.03 -3.39
CA GLU A 313 17.28 10.37 -2.12
C GLU A 313 16.82 8.93 -2.43
N ARG A 314 16.06 8.29 -1.53
CA ARG A 314 15.45 6.97 -1.76
C ARG A 314 13.96 7.06 -1.47
N TRP A 315 13.22 7.90 -2.20
CA TRP A 315 11.77 7.92 -2.03
C TRP A 315 11.16 6.59 -2.44
N GLY A 316 10.50 5.92 -1.50
CA GLY A 316 9.78 4.68 -1.75
C GLY A 316 8.40 4.95 -2.32
N ASP A 317 7.87 4.01 -3.09
CA ASP A 317 6.47 4.04 -3.53
C ASP A 317 5.51 4.01 -2.33
N ALA A 318 5.82 3.27 -1.28
CA ALA A 318 4.98 3.18 -0.08
C ALA A 318 4.69 4.56 0.57
N PRO A 319 5.69 5.39 0.94
CA PRO A 319 5.43 6.73 1.45
C PRO A 319 4.82 7.67 0.40
N VAL A 320 5.19 7.58 -0.88
CA VAL A 320 4.60 8.42 -1.94
C VAL A 320 3.11 8.13 -2.12
N HIS A 321 2.72 6.85 -2.21
CA HIS A 321 1.32 6.41 -2.26
C HIS A 321 0.56 6.85 -1.02
N SER A 322 1.16 6.69 0.16
CA SER A 322 0.54 7.02 1.44
C SER A 322 0.29 8.51 1.62
N VAL A 323 1.25 9.35 1.24
CA VAL A 323 1.09 10.81 1.23
C VAL A 323 -0.02 11.21 0.27
N ALA A 324 0.00 10.70 -0.96
CA ALA A 324 -1.05 11.00 -1.94
C ALA A 324 -2.45 10.59 -1.45
N LEU A 325 -2.62 9.35 -0.98
CA LEU A 325 -3.89 8.86 -0.42
C LEU A 325 -4.32 9.71 0.78
N GLY A 326 -3.37 10.01 1.67
CA GLY A 326 -3.61 10.78 2.88
C GLY A 326 -3.88 12.26 2.63
N LEU A 327 -3.66 12.79 1.42
CA LEU A 327 -3.96 14.19 1.07
C LEU A 327 -5.15 14.32 0.12
N PHE A 328 -5.23 13.46 -0.89
CA PHE A 328 -6.11 13.64 -2.06
C PHE A 328 -7.35 12.73 -2.03
N GLU A 329 -7.47 11.81 -1.06
CA GLU A 329 -8.62 10.91 -0.94
C GLU A 329 -9.30 11.04 0.44
N ALA A 330 -10.56 10.66 0.49
CA ALA A 330 -11.30 10.54 1.75
C ALA A 330 -10.88 9.30 2.54
N ASN A 331 -10.64 9.45 3.84
CA ASN A 331 -10.37 8.35 4.77
C ASN A 331 -11.42 7.22 4.65
N SER A 332 -12.69 7.55 4.40
CA SER A 332 -13.78 6.57 4.24
C SER A 332 -13.65 5.64 3.03
N LYS A 333 -12.82 5.99 2.04
CA LYS A 333 -12.54 5.16 0.86
C LYS A 333 -11.28 4.32 1.01
N ILE A 334 -10.55 4.44 2.12
CA ILE A 334 -9.42 3.60 2.47
C ILE A 334 -9.91 2.50 3.43
N HIS A 335 -9.45 1.26 3.23
CA HIS A 335 -9.86 0.10 4.01
C HIS A 335 -8.64 -0.65 4.57
N TRP A 336 -8.81 -1.20 5.77
CA TRP A 336 -7.81 -2.02 6.45
C TRP A 336 -8.32 -3.45 6.57
#